data_AF-A0A6P7WQ96-F1
#
_entry.id   AF-A0A6P7WQ96-F1
#
_cell.length_a   1.000
_cell.length_b   1.000
_cell.length_c   1.000
_cell.angle_alpha   90.00
_cell.angle_beta   90.00
_cell.angle_gamma   90.00
#
_symmetry.space_group_name_H-M   'P 1'
#
loop_
_entity.id
_entity.type
_entity.pdbx_description
1 polymer ?
#
loop_
_entity_poly.entity_id
_entity_poly.type
_entity_poly.pdbx_seq_one_letter_code
_entity_poly.pdbx_strand_id
1 'polypeptide(L)'
;MAGIPKPHQLEEFLQQPEHVNPLVAEVSGPIHMLLLLLHWLFPSCTCFHVQVFTQTQKLNRACADLIITAGGKNIPPIPIEAAVKEEVPIISNAMLIGDRRKFLSMLLTLKCNFNPDTGEPQDELSPEAVQFCQELGSRATRVSEVISSKDPAVYKAIQEGIERVNGRAESNAHRVQKWTILEKDFSIYGGELGPTMKLKCHVVLQRYQDEIDAFYKL
;
A
#
# COMPACT_ATOMS: atom_id res chain seq x y z
N MET A 1 52.69 15.80 -11.22
CA MET A 1 52.71 14.52 -11.96
C MET A 1 52.73 13.40 -10.93
N ALA A 2 51.57 12.87 -10.57
CA ALA A 2 51.44 11.79 -9.59
C ALA A 2 51.02 10.51 -10.34
N GLY A 3 51.78 9.44 -10.14
CA GLY A 3 51.73 8.22 -10.93
C GLY A 3 50.53 7.33 -10.64
N ILE A 4 50.13 6.58 -11.67
CA ILE A 4 49.07 5.58 -11.65
C ILE A 4 49.59 4.32 -10.93
N PRO A 5 48.88 3.76 -9.93
CA PRO A 5 49.33 2.55 -9.24
C PRO A 5 49.05 1.27 -10.04
N LYS A 6 49.92 0.27 -9.87
CA LYS A 6 49.97 -1.01 -10.62
C LYS A 6 48.92 -2.03 -10.14
N PRO A 7 48.52 -3.01 -11.00
CA PRO A 7 47.31 -3.82 -10.83
C PRO A 7 47.50 -5.10 -10.00
N HIS A 8 48.12 -5.01 -8.81
CA HIS A 8 48.27 -6.17 -7.91
C HIS A 8 47.97 -5.86 -6.43
N GLN A 9 47.19 -4.80 -6.14
CA GLN A 9 46.78 -4.45 -4.77
C GLN A 9 45.25 -4.44 -4.57
N LEU A 10 44.53 -5.37 -5.22
CA LEU A 10 43.06 -5.50 -5.08
C LEU A 10 42.62 -6.86 -4.51
N GLU A 11 43.48 -7.58 -3.78
CA GLU A 11 43.13 -8.89 -3.20
C GLU A 11 43.38 -9.01 -1.69
N GLU A 12 43.22 -7.92 -0.94
CA GLU A 12 43.36 -7.99 0.53
C GLU A 12 42.28 -7.17 1.26
N PHE A 13 41.01 -7.31 0.82
CA PHE A 13 39.85 -6.73 1.51
C PHE A 13 38.63 -7.67 1.61
N LEU A 14 38.85 -8.98 1.46
CA LEU A 14 37.82 -10.00 1.61
C LEU A 14 38.29 -11.11 2.53
N GLN A 15 38.37 -10.85 3.84
CA GLN A 15 38.25 -11.89 4.88
C GLN A 15 38.01 -11.29 6.30
N GLN A 16 36.72 -11.24 6.65
CA GLN A 16 36.08 -11.48 7.98
C GLN A 16 36.16 -10.43 9.10
N PRO A 17 35.27 -10.51 10.14
CA PRO A 17 33.83 -10.84 10.18
C PRO A 17 33.04 -9.74 10.97
N GLU A 18 31.79 -10.02 11.37
CA GLU A 18 30.86 -9.20 12.19
C GLU A 18 29.93 -8.30 11.35
N HIS A 19 28.60 -8.36 11.42
CA HIS A 19 27.72 -8.70 12.54
C HIS A 19 26.46 -9.38 11.98
N VAL A 20 26.15 -10.57 12.47
CA VAL A 20 24.82 -11.18 12.28
C VAL A 20 23.81 -10.29 12.98
N ASN A 21 22.83 -9.76 12.25
CA ASN A 21 21.76 -8.96 12.81
C ASN A 21 20.79 -9.87 13.61
N PRO A 22 20.69 -9.73 14.95
CA PRO A 22 19.86 -10.59 15.77
C PRO A 22 18.44 -10.02 15.82
N LEU A 23 17.66 -10.19 14.76
CA LEU A 23 16.22 -9.93 14.78
C LEU A 23 15.45 -11.09 14.12
N VAL A 24 15.82 -12.30 14.52
CA VAL A 24 14.98 -13.50 14.40
C VAL A 24 14.93 -14.18 15.76
N ALA A 25 14.41 -13.48 16.76
CA ALA A 25 14.06 -14.06 18.04
C ALA A 25 13.10 -13.12 18.77
N GLU A 26 11.80 -13.31 18.55
CA GLU A 26 10.78 -13.26 19.61
C GLU A 26 9.40 -13.53 19.00
N VAL A 27 9.11 -14.82 18.82
CA VAL A 27 7.72 -15.31 18.89
C VAL A 27 7.67 -16.24 20.10
N SER A 28 7.90 -15.67 21.28
CA SER A 28 7.67 -16.36 22.55
C SER A 28 6.23 -16.11 22.96
N GLY A 29 5.36 -17.00 22.48
CA GLY A 29 3.97 -17.08 22.89
C GLY A 29 3.55 -18.56 23.01
N PRO A 30 2.44 -18.86 23.70
CA PRO A 30 1.99 -20.23 24.01
C PRO A 30 1.77 -21.12 22.76
N ILE A 31 1.78 -20.54 21.57
CA ILE A 31 1.66 -21.22 20.27
C ILE A 31 2.91 -22.06 19.95
N HIS A 32 4.12 -21.63 20.35
CA HIS A 32 5.36 -22.36 20.06
C HIS A 32 5.45 -23.67 20.85
N MET A 33 4.89 -23.69 22.06
CA MET A 33 4.83 -24.87 22.92
C MET A 33 3.83 -25.91 22.41
N LEU A 34 2.72 -25.46 21.80
CA LEU A 34 1.73 -26.33 21.18
C LEU A 34 2.26 -26.98 19.88
N LEU A 35 3.09 -26.26 19.11
CA LEU A 35 3.72 -26.76 17.88
C LEU A 35 4.79 -27.83 18.14
N LEU A 36 5.52 -27.73 19.26
CA LEU A 36 6.52 -28.73 19.66
C LEU A 36 5.85 -30.01 20.21
N LEU A 37 4.71 -29.90 20.88
CA LEU A 37 3.90 -31.05 21.33
C LEU A 37 3.27 -31.81 20.17
N LEU A 38 2.79 -31.12 19.13
CA LEU A 38 2.20 -31.73 17.93
C LEU A 38 3.24 -32.46 17.06
N HIS A 39 4.50 -32.02 17.06
CA HIS A 39 5.60 -32.70 16.36
C HIS A 39 5.91 -34.10 16.93
N TRP A 40 5.63 -34.33 18.21
CA TRP A 40 5.82 -35.65 18.85
C TRP A 40 4.61 -36.58 18.70
N LEU A 41 3.41 -36.04 18.47
CA LEU A 41 2.18 -36.83 18.36
C LEU A 41 1.90 -37.35 16.94
N PHE A 42 2.52 -36.78 15.90
CA PHE A 42 2.28 -37.18 14.50
C PHE A 42 3.58 -37.16 13.67
N PRO A 43 4.48 -38.14 13.84
CA PRO A 43 5.75 -38.20 13.10
C PRO A 43 5.61 -38.50 11.59
N SER A 44 4.38 -38.60 11.07
CA SER A 44 4.08 -39.04 9.70
C SER A 44 3.42 -37.98 8.80
N CYS A 45 3.26 -36.74 9.27
CA CYS A 45 2.52 -35.70 8.53
C CYS A 45 3.44 -34.58 8.00
N THR A 46 4.16 -34.84 6.92
CA THR A 46 4.99 -33.86 6.19
C THR A 46 4.19 -32.78 5.44
N CYS A 47 2.85 -32.75 5.52
CA CYS A 47 2.02 -31.78 4.79
C CYS A 47 1.90 -30.40 5.43
N PHE A 48 2.08 -30.25 6.75
CA PHE A 48 1.73 -28.98 7.40
C PHE A 48 2.77 -27.86 7.22
N HIS A 49 4.02 -28.20 6.90
CA HIS A 49 5.12 -27.22 6.79
C HIS A 49 5.11 -26.42 5.48
N VAL A 50 4.42 -26.90 4.42
CA VAL A 50 4.41 -26.25 3.09
C VAL A 50 3.28 -25.21 2.96
N GLN A 51 2.21 -25.32 3.74
CA GLN A 51 1.05 -24.43 3.61
C GLN A 51 1.26 -23.04 4.24
N VAL A 52 1.98 -22.95 5.36
CA VAL A 52 2.20 -21.66 6.03
C VAL A 52 3.23 -20.79 5.28
N PHE A 53 4.22 -21.42 4.63
CA PHE A 53 5.30 -20.71 3.92
C PHE A 53 4.88 -20.10 2.58
N THR A 54 3.87 -20.68 1.91
CA THR A 54 3.34 -20.15 0.64
C THR A 54 2.39 -18.97 0.83
N GLN A 55 1.82 -18.81 2.03
CA GLN A 55 0.90 -17.73 2.33
C GLN A 55 1.64 -16.42 2.65
N THR A 56 2.82 -16.50 3.28
CA THR A 56 3.70 -15.36 3.55
C THR A 56 4.43 -14.87 2.30
N GLN A 57 4.85 -15.75 1.37
CA GLN A 57 5.43 -15.30 0.08
C GLN A 57 4.41 -14.57 -0.82
N LYS A 58 3.13 -14.94 -0.77
CA LYS A 58 2.06 -14.28 -1.55
C LYS A 58 1.72 -12.87 -1.08
N LEU A 59 2.00 -12.55 0.18
CA LEU A 59 1.70 -11.23 0.77
C LEU A 59 2.86 -10.23 0.62
N ASN A 60 4.06 -10.68 0.26
CA ASN A 60 5.27 -9.84 0.27
C ASN A 60 5.60 -9.16 -1.07
N ARG A 61 4.67 -9.07 -2.02
CA ARG A 61 4.90 -8.26 -3.23
C ARG A 61 5.05 -6.79 -2.84
N ALA A 62 6.10 -6.16 -3.36
CA ALA A 62 6.31 -4.73 -3.22
C ALA A 62 5.14 -3.98 -3.87
N CYS A 63 4.84 -2.78 -3.36
CA CYS A 63 3.73 -1.97 -3.88
C CYS A 63 3.92 -1.54 -5.35
N ALA A 64 5.16 -1.60 -5.84
CA ALA A 64 5.52 -1.35 -7.23
C ALA A 64 5.50 -2.61 -8.11
N ASP A 65 5.19 -3.78 -7.54
CA ASP A 65 5.14 -5.01 -8.32
C ASP A 65 3.92 -5.02 -9.25
N LEU A 66 4.12 -5.66 -10.40
CA LEU A 66 3.13 -5.82 -11.45
C LEU A 66 1.86 -6.54 -10.93
N ILE A 67 0.71 -5.89 -11.02
CA ILE A 67 -0.58 -6.52 -10.72
C ILE A 67 -0.92 -7.51 -11.83
N ILE A 68 -1.29 -8.74 -11.47
CA ILE A 68 -1.80 -9.73 -12.42
C ILE A 68 -3.30 -9.91 -12.15
N THR A 69 -4.13 -9.35 -13.01
CA THR A 69 -5.60 -9.47 -12.91
C THR A 69 -6.06 -10.92 -13.08
N ALA A 70 -7.29 -11.23 -12.68
CA ALA A 70 -7.88 -12.55 -12.89
C ALA A 70 -7.93 -12.97 -14.38
N GLY A 71 -7.95 -11.99 -15.29
CA GLY A 71 -7.86 -12.21 -16.74
C GLY A 71 -6.44 -12.37 -17.29
N GLY A 72 -5.41 -12.46 -16.42
CA GLY A 72 -4.02 -12.63 -16.82
C GLY A 72 -3.35 -11.37 -17.39
N LYS A 73 -3.97 -10.20 -17.26
CA LYS A 73 -3.34 -8.92 -17.67
C LYS A 73 -2.40 -8.43 -16.59
N ASN A 74 -1.23 -8.03 -17.06
CA ASN A 74 -0.12 -7.47 -16.29
C ASN A 74 -0.23 -5.95 -16.27
N ILE A 75 -0.37 -5.36 -15.09
CA ILE A 75 -0.69 -3.94 -14.92
C ILE A 75 0.32 -3.31 -13.94
N PRO A 76 1.10 -2.32 -14.37
CA PRO A 76 1.94 -1.56 -13.44
C PRO A 76 1.06 -0.58 -12.64
N PRO A 77 1.08 -0.62 -11.29
CA PRO A 77 0.20 0.25 -10.49
C PRO A 77 0.65 1.71 -10.47
N ILE A 78 1.96 1.96 -10.34
CA ILE A 78 2.53 3.30 -10.12
C ILE A 78 2.09 4.35 -11.15
N PRO A 79 2.07 4.07 -12.47
CA PRO A 79 1.63 5.07 -13.45
C PRO A 79 0.16 5.47 -13.29
N ILE A 80 -0.71 4.52 -12.94
CA ILE A 80 -2.15 4.77 -12.76
C ILE A 80 -2.38 5.58 -11.48
N GLU A 81 -1.72 5.19 -10.38
CA GLU A 81 -1.79 5.91 -9.10
C GLU A 81 -1.29 7.36 -9.23
N ALA A 82 -0.17 7.56 -9.92
CA ALA A 82 0.38 8.89 -10.16
C ALA A 82 -0.58 9.74 -11.01
N ALA A 83 -1.13 9.18 -12.09
CA ALA A 83 -2.08 9.89 -12.95
C ALA A 83 -3.36 10.30 -12.20
N VAL A 84 -3.89 9.44 -11.31
CA VAL A 84 -5.06 9.79 -10.49
C VAL A 84 -4.75 10.95 -9.53
N LYS A 85 -3.57 10.93 -8.89
CA LYS A 85 -3.13 12.02 -7.99
C LYS A 85 -2.92 13.33 -8.73
N GLU A 86 -2.45 13.28 -9.97
CA GLU A 86 -2.28 14.47 -10.82
C GLU A 86 -3.63 15.06 -11.24
N GLU A 87 -4.60 14.23 -11.60
CA GLU A 87 -5.94 14.66 -12.04
C GLU A 87 -6.84 15.14 -10.90
N VAL A 88 -6.56 14.72 -9.66
CA VAL A 88 -7.40 14.99 -8.50
C VAL A 88 -6.52 15.46 -7.33
N PRO A 89 -6.18 16.76 -7.27
CA PRO A 89 -5.16 17.30 -6.35
C PRO A 89 -5.49 17.18 -4.85
N ILE A 90 -6.74 16.93 -4.46
CA ILE A 90 -7.13 16.70 -3.06
C ILE A 90 -6.65 15.34 -2.53
N ILE A 91 -6.32 14.38 -3.41
CA ILE A 91 -5.86 13.05 -3.02
C ILE A 91 -4.43 13.11 -2.48
N SER A 92 -4.21 12.54 -1.30
CA SER A 92 -2.88 12.39 -0.70
C SER A 92 -2.20 11.12 -1.20
N ASN A 93 -2.85 9.97 -1.00
CA ASN A 93 -2.38 8.67 -1.46
C ASN A 93 -3.46 7.95 -2.28
N ALA A 94 -2.99 7.22 -3.28
CA ALA A 94 -3.80 6.35 -4.12
C ALA A 94 -3.11 4.99 -4.18
N MET A 95 -3.83 3.93 -3.83
CA MET A 95 -3.33 2.56 -3.92
C MET A 95 -4.23 1.74 -4.83
N LEU A 96 -3.65 1.24 -5.92
CA LEU A 96 -4.34 0.41 -6.89
C LEU A 96 -4.45 -1.03 -6.39
N ILE A 97 -5.64 -1.59 -6.52
CA ILE A 97 -5.98 -2.95 -6.11
C ILE A 97 -6.49 -3.72 -7.33
N GLY A 98 -5.94 -4.90 -7.56
CA GLY A 98 -6.37 -5.72 -8.70
C GLY A 98 -5.77 -7.12 -8.79
N ASP A 99 -4.88 -7.50 -7.88
CA ASP A 99 -4.20 -8.79 -7.94
C ASP A 99 -5.22 -9.93 -7.83
N ARG A 100 -5.29 -10.75 -8.89
CA ARG A 100 -6.23 -11.86 -9.04
C ARG A 100 -7.69 -11.44 -8.86
N ARG A 101 -8.02 -10.17 -9.13
CA ARG A 101 -9.39 -9.63 -9.12
C ARG A 101 -9.91 -9.41 -10.53
N LYS A 102 -11.25 -9.32 -10.66
CA LYS A 102 -11.96 -9.21 -11.96
C LYS A 102 -11.78 -7.85 -12.63
N PHE A 103 -11.55 -6.81 -11.85
CA PHE A 103 -11.36 -5.43 -12.29
C PHE A 103 -10.42 -4.72 -11.31
N LEU A 104 -9.93 -3.55 -11.70
CA LEU A 104 -9.15 -2.70 -10.81
C LEU A 104 -10.05 -1.84 -9.92
N SER A 105 -9.71 -1.78 -8.64
CA SER A 105 -10.27 -0.85 -7.68
C SER A 105 -9.18 0.01 -7.05
N MET A 106 -9.54 1.07 -6.35
CA MET A 106 -8.57 1.98 -5.76
C MET A 106 -8.96 2.42 -4.35
N LEU A 107 -8.00 2.41 -3.44
CA LEU A 107 -8.11 3.05 -2.12
C LEU A 107 -7.52 4.46 -2.22
N LEU A 108 -8.28 5.45 -1.77
CA LEU A 108 -7.89 6.85 -1.80
C LEU A 108 -7.83 7.41 -0.39
N THR A 109 -6.90 8.32 -0.14
CA THR A 109 -6.88 9.15 1.07
C THR A 109 -6.89 10.62 0.67
N LEU A 110 -7.42 11.48 1.54
CA LEU A 110 -7.44 12.93 1.30
C LEU A 110 -6.27 13.59 2.02
N LYS A 111 -5.78 14.70 1.46
CA LYS A 111 -4.78 15.53 2.13
C LYS A 111 -5.36 16.14 3.40
N CYS A 112 -4.74 15.78 4.52
CA CYS A 112 -5.11 16.25 5.84
C CYS A 112 -3.90 16.83 6.57
N ASN A 113 -4.16 17.56 7.64
CA ASN A 113 -3.13 18.01 8.56
C ASN A 113 -2.55 16.80 9.31
N PHE A 114 -1.29 16.93 9.74
CA PHE A 114 -0.62 15.94 10.57
C PHE A 114 -0.29 16.56 11.91
N ASN A 115 -0.43 15.78 12.98
CA ASN A 115 0.02 16.19 14.29
C ASN A 115 1.56 16.29 14.29
N PRO A 116 2.16 17.44 14.60
CA PRO A 116 3.62 17.61 14.57
C PRO A 116 4.34 16.76 15.62
N ASP A 117 3.69 16.44 16.74
CA ASP A 117 4.27 15.67 17.84
C ASP A 117 4.17 14.17 17.60
N THR A 118 3.01 13.69 17.11
CA THR A 118 2.75 12.25 16.93
C THR A 118 2.96 11.76 15.50
N GLY A 119 3.02 12.67 14.52
CA GLY A 119 3.06 12.35 13.09
C GLY A 119 1.84 11.59 12.58
N GLU A 120 0.75 11.57 13.35
CA GLU A 120 -0.50 10.95 12.94
C GLU A 120 -1.35 11.91 12.11
N PRO A 121 -2.07 11.39 11.10
CA PRO A 121 -3.01 12.18 10.31
C PRO A 121 -4.20 12.60 11.17
N GLN A 122 -4.59 13.86 11.02
CA GLN A 122 -5.74 14.45 11.69
C GLN A 122 -6.96 14.43 10.77
N ASP A 123 -8.14 14.66 11.34
CA ASP A 123 -9.38 14.74 10.58
C ASP A 123 -9.51 16.04 9.78
N GLU A 124 -8.77 17.09 10.15
CA GLU A 124 -8.81 18.38 9.45
C GLU A 124 -8.10 18.29 8.10
N LEU A 125 -8.78 18.73 7.04
CA LEU A 125 -8.21 18.80 5.70
C LEU A 125 -7.06 19.82 5.66
N SER A 126 -6.07 19.58 4.79
CA SER A 126 -5.00 20.56 4.58
C SER A 126 -5.55 21.84 3.94
N PRO A 127 -4.88 23.00 4.07
CA PRO A 127 -5.34 24.25 3.47
C PRO A 127 -5.62 24.13 1.96
N GLU A 128 -4.79 23.37 1.24
CA GLU A 128 -4.94 23.12 -0.20
C GLU A 128 -6.15 22.24 -0.50
N ALA A 129 -6.43 21.25 0.35
CA ALA A 129 -7.61 20.40 0.22
C ALA A 129 -8.90 21.17 0.51
N VAL A 130 -8.90 22.03 1.53
CA VAL A 130 -10.03 22.93 1.82
C VAL A 130 -10.27 23.88 0.65
N GLN A 131 -9.21 24.47 0.10
CA GLN A 131 -9.31 25.33 -1.08
C GLN A 131 -9.93 24.58 -2.26
N PHE A 132 -9.47 23.35 -2.55
CA PHE A 132 -10.04 22.52 -3.60
C PHE A 132 -11.53 22.23 -3.38
N CYS A 133 -11.94 21.90 -2.15
CA CYS A 133 -13.36 21.74 -1.80
C CYS A 133 -14.15 23.01 -2.09
N GLN A 134 -13.66 24.18 -1.67
CA GLN A 134 -14.33 25.47 -1.86
C GLN A 134 -14.46 25.86 -3.33
N GLU A 135 -13.45 25.61 -4.15
CA GLU A 135 -13.48 25.85 -5.61
C GLU A 135 -14.57 25.02 -6.30
N LEU A 136 -14.88 23.83 -5.76
CA LEU A 136 -15.97 22.96 -6.21
C LEU A 136 -17.33 23.31 -5.59
N GLY A 137 -17.39 24.29 -4.68
CA GLY A 137 -18.60 24.68 -3.96
C GLY A 137 -18.91 23.85 -2.71
N SER A 138 -17.99 23.00 -2.26
CA SER A 138 -18.08 22.29 -0.98
C SER A 138 -17.63 23.20 0.18
N ARG A 139 -18.25 22.99 1.34
CA ARG A 139 -17.86 23.65 2.60
C ARG A 139 -17.09 22.73 3.54
N ALA A 140 -16.75 21.53 3.08
CA ALA A 140 -16.13 20.53 3.92
C ALA A 140 -14.75 20.99 4.38
N THR A 141 -14.51 20.89 5.68
CA THR A 141 -13.21 21.22 6.30
C THR A 141 -12.52 20.01 6.90
N ARG A 142 -13.23 18.87 6.96
CA ARG A 142 -12.80 17.64 7.59
C ARG A 142 -12.98 16.44 6.67
N VAL A 143 -12.10 15.45 6.79
CA VAL A 143 -12.16 14.19 6.04
C VAL A 143 -13.47 13.45 6.39
N SER A 144 -13.80 13.36 7.67
CA SER A 144 -15.02 12.72 8.15
C SER A 144 -16.30 13.35 7.58
N GLU A 145 -16.32 14.67 7.39
CA GLU A 145 -17.44 15.40 6.79
C GLU A 145 -17.61 15.02 5.31
N VAL A 146 -16.52 14.98 4.54
CA VAL A 146 -16.52 14.56 3.13
C VAL A 146 -17.07 13.14 2.99
N ILE A 147 -16.64 12.20 3.85
CA ILE A 147 -17.03 10.79 3.76
C ILE A 147 -18.48 10.59 4.22
N SER A 148 -18.86 11.11 5.39
CA SER A 148 -20.17 10.88 6.00
C SER A 148 -21.31 11.49 5.17
N SER A 149 -21.10 12.68 4.63
CA SER A 149 -22.07 13.34 3.74
C SER A 149 -22.03 12.83 2.30
N LYS A 150 -21.01 12.03 1.95
CA LYS A 150 -20.62 11.73 0.57
C LYS A 150 -20.65 12.98 -0.29
N ASP A 151 -19.85 13.97 0.10
CA ASP A 151 -19.89 15.32 -0.46
C ASP A 151 -20.02 15.27 -1.99
N PRO A 152 -21.17 15.68 -2.56
CA PRO A 152 -21.45 15.46 -3.97
C PRO A 152 -20.45 16.17 -4.90
N ALA A 153 -19.93 17.33 -4.49
CA ALA A 153 -19.00 18.10 -5.29
C ALA A 153 -17.63 17.41 -5.33
N VAL A 154 -17.13 16.97 -4.17
CA VAL A 154 -15.83 16.29 -4.06
C VAL A 154 -15.89 14.91 -4.72
N TYR A 155 -16.92 14.11 -4.45
CA TYR A 155 -17.07 12.77 -5.04
C TYR A 155 -17.22 12.84 -6.57
N LYS A 156 -17.96 13.83 -7.08
CA LYS A 156 -18.06 14.07 -8.52
C LYS A 156 -16.71 14.43 -9.12
N ALA A 157 -15.95 15.33 -8.50
CA ALA A 157 -14.63 15.72 -9.01
C ALA A 157 -13.64 14.54 -9.04
N ILE A 158 -13.65 13.70 -7.99
CA ILE A 158 -12.85 12.46 -7.96
C ILE A 158 -13.29 11.51 -9.08
N GLN A 159 -14.59 11.28 -9.23
CA GLN A 159 -15.14 10.40 -10.27
C GLN A 159 -14.74 10.87 -11.67
N GLU A 160 -14.92 12.16 -11.98
CA GLU A 160 -14.53 12.74 -13.26
C GLU A 160 -13.02 12.67 -13.50
N GLY A 161 -12.19 12.87 -12.46
CA GLY A 161 -10.74 12.70 -12.56
C GLY A 161 -10.33 11.26 -12.88
N ILE A 162 -10.92 10.28 -12.20
CA ILE A 162 -10.72 8.85 -12.50
C ILE A 162 -11.18 8.51 -13.91
N GLU A 163 -12.29 9.09 -14.38
CA GLU A 163 -12.77 8.92 -15.75
C GLU A 163 -11.79 9.50 -16.79
N ARG A 164 -11.19 10.66 -16.53
CA ARG A 164 -10.13 11.23 -17.37
C ARG A 164 -8.89 10.34 -17.42
N VAL A 165 -8.51 9.71 -16.31
CA VAL A 165 -7.41 8.72 -16.30
C VAL A 165 -7.80 7.48 -17.09
N ASN A 166 -9.01 6.96 -16.86
CA ASN A 166 -9.54 5.79 -17.56
C ASN A 166 -9.67 6.00 -19.07
N GLY A 167 -9.93 7.23 -19.53
CA GLY A 167 -9.98 7.59 -20.95
C GLY A 167 -8.63 7.47 -21.66
N ARG A 168 -7.52 7.48 -20.90
CA ARG A 168 -6.14 7.29 -21.38
C ARG A 168 -5.66 5.84 -21.22
N ALA A 169 -6.47 4.95 -20.66
CA ALA A 169 -6.06 3.58 -20.37
C ALA A 169 -5.90 2.74 -21.65
N GLU A 170 -4.85 1.92 -21.72
CA GLU A 170 -4.55 1.07 -22.89
C GLU A 170 -5.64 0.03 -23.20
N SER A 171 -6.38 -0.39 -22.18
CA SER A 171 -7.48 -1.34 -22.32
C SER A 171 -8.44 -1.27 -21.16
N ASN A 172 -9.61 -1.91 -21.30
CA ASN A 172 -10.60 -2.02 -20.23
C ASN A 172 -10.05 -2.66 -18.94
N ALA A 173 -9.03 -3.51 -19.06
CA ALA A 173 -8.38 -4.12 -17.90
C ALA A 173 -7.59 -3.10 -17.04
N HIS A 174 -7.12 -2.00 -17.65
CA HIS A 174 -6.37 -0.93 -16.97
C HIS A 174 -7.27 0.13 -16.34
N ARG A 175 -8.59 0.04 -16.54
CA ARG A 175 -9.54 1.03 -16.02
C ARG A 175 -9.87 0.73 -14.56
N VAL A 176 -9.78 1.76 -13.72
CA VAL A 176 -10.27 1.74 -12.34
C VAL A 176 -11.80 1.79 -12.36
N GLN A 177 -12.45 0.74 -11.90
CA GLN A 177 -13.92 0.63 -11.94
C GLN A 177 -14.59 1.02 -10.63
N LYS A 178 -13.92 0.81 -9.49
CA LYS A 178 -14.44 1.14 -8.16
C LYS A 178 -13.37 1.84 -7.34
N TRP A 179 -13.79 2.73 -6.46
CA TRP A 179 -12.90 3.40 -5.53
C TRP A 179 -13.64 3.76 -4.25
N THR A 180 -12.89 4.01 -3.19
CA THR A 180 -13.41 4.49 -1.91
C THR A 180 -12.39 5.41 -1.27
N ILE A 181 -12.87 6.32 -0.43
CA ILE A 181 -12.03 7.21 0.38
C ILE A 181 -11.91 6.59 1.77
N LEU A 182 -10.68 6.49 2.27
CA LEU A 182 -10.39 6.03 3.62
C LEU A 182 -10.48 7.18 4.63
N GLU A 183 -10.87 6.87 5.86
CA GLU A 183 -11.04 7.86 6.93
C GLU A 183 -9.73 8.50 7.40
N LYS A 184 -8.60 7.81 7.22
CA LYS A 184 -7.28 8.27 7.65
C LYS A 184 -6.28 8.18 6.52
N ASP A 185 -5.39 9.16 6.46
CA ASP A 185 -4.24 9.11 5.56
C ASP A 185 -3.19 8.09 6.05
N PHE A 186 -2.27 7.71 5.17
CA PHE A 186 -1.19 6.79 5.50
C PHE A 186 -0.09 7.50 6.28
N SER A 187 0.45 6.83 7.29
CA SER A 187 1.52 7.39 8.12
C SER A 187 2.59 6.36 8.45
N ILE A 188 3.76 6.85 8.86
CA ILE A 188 4.84 5.99 9.34
C ILE A 188 4.42 5.34 10.67
N TYR A 189 3.80 6.12 11.56
CA TYR A 189 3.37 5.68 12.90
C TYR A 189 2.22 4.67 12.84
N GLY A 190 1.26 4.87 11.93
CA GLY A 190 0.22 3.87 11.63
C GLY A 190 0.79 2.60 10.98
N GLY A 191 1.99 2.66 10.42
CA GLY A 191 2.72 1.54 9.85
C GLY A 191 2.43 1.28 8.38
N GLU A 192 1.49 2.00 7.76
CA GLU A 192 1.22 1.94 6.32
C GLU A 192 2.42 2.42 5.50
N LEU A 193 3.17 3.40 6.02
CA LEU A 193 4.38 3.89 5.39
C LEU A 193 5.64 3.32 6.07
N GLY A 194 6.67 3.05 5.28
CA GLY A 194 8.01 2.79 5.78
C GLY A 194 8.74 4.09 6.17
N PRO A 195 9.91 4.00 6.83
CA PRO A 195 10.71 5.18 7.18
C PRO A 195 11.10 6.05 5.98
N THR A 196 11.13 5.46 4.78
CA THR A 196 11.39 6.15 3.51
C THR A 196 10.12 6.70 2.84
N MET A 197 9.01 6.78 3.58
CA MET A 197 7.67 7.18 3.08
C MET A 197 7.13 6.28 1.95
N LYS A 198 7.71 5.08 1.77
CA LYS A 198 7.21 4.09 0.82
C LYS A 198 6.05 3.31 1.41
N LEU A 199 4.99 3.13 0.61
CA LEU A 199 3.82 2.38 1.01
C LEU A 199 4.13 0.90 1.23
N LYS A 200 3.73 0.36 2.38
CA LYS A 200 3.76 -1.06 2.72
C LYS A 200 2.43 -1.68 2.31
N CYS A 201 2.31 -2.01 1.04
CA CYS A 201 1.10 -2.58 0.44
C CYS A 201 0.47 -3.72 1.28
N HIS A 202 1.25 -4.66 1.80
CA HIS A 202 0.71 -5.78 2.60
C HIS A 202 -0.01 -5.33 3.87
N VAL A 203 0.50 -4.29 4.56
CA VAL A 203 -0.13 -3.72 5.75
C VAL A 203 -1.47 -3.08 5.39
N VAL A 204 -1.49 -2.31 4.29
CA VAL A 204 -2.71 -1.64 3.81
C VAL A 204 -3.75 -2.67 3.36
N LEU A 205 -3.35 -3.70 2.60
CA LEU A 205 -4.23 -4.78 2.17
C LEU A 205 -4.87 -5.53 3.33
N GLN A 206 -4.11 -5.76 4.41
CA GLN A 206 -4.60 -6.43 5.61
C GLN A 206 -5.52 -5.51 6.42
N ARG A 207 -5.14 -4.24 6.58
CA ARG A 207 -5.90 -3.27 7.39
C ARG A 207 -7.24 -2.91 6.79
N TYR A 208 -7.29 -2.69 5.48
CA TYR A 208 -8.47 -2.25 4.75
C TYR A 208 -9.14 -3.39 3.97
N GLN A 209 -9.04 -4.61 4.50
CA GLN A 209 -9.54 -5.80 3.84
C GLN A 209 -11.06 -5.73 3.64
N ASP A 210 -11.79 -5.17 4.62
CA ASP A 210 -13.26 -5.08 4.56
C ASP A 210 -13.72 -4.13 3.44
N GLU A 211 -13.07 -2.97 3.29
CA GLU A 211 -13.31 -2.01 2.23
C GLU A 211 -12.96 -2.59 0.85
N ILE A 212 -11.83 -3.31 0.77
CA ILE A 212 -11.42 -3.99 -0.46
C ILE A 212 -12.44 -5.06 -0.84
N ASP A 213 -12.85 -5.91 0.11
CA ASP A 213 -13.78 -6.98 -0.16
C ASP A 213 -15.18 -6.44 -0.49
N ALA A 214 -15.58 -5.30 0.06
CA ALA A 214 -16.82 -4.61 -0.31
C ALA A 214 -16.88 -4.25 -1.81
N PHE A 215 -15.74 -3.98 -2.47
CA PHE A 215 -15.74 -3.78 -3.92
C PHE A 215 -16.15 -5.03 -4.70
N TYR A 216 -15.80 -6.22 -4.21
CA TYR A 216 -15.92 -7.49 -4.94
C TYR A 216 -17.05 -8.39 -4.45
N LYS A 217 -17.74 -8.00 -3.37
CA LYS A 217 -19.02 -8.58 -2.96
C LYS A 217 -20.07 -8.22 -4.02
N LEU A 218 -20.81 -9.24 -4.47
CA LEU A 218 -21.89 -9.14 -5.46
C LEU A 218 -23.20 -8.73 -4.79
#